data_AF-A0A6N7LU81-F1
#
_entry.id   AF-A0A6N7LU81-F1
#
_cell.length_a   1.000
_cell.length_b   1.000
_cell.length_c   1.000
_cell.angle_alpha   90.00
_cell.angle_beta   90.00
_cell.angle_gamma   90.00
#
_symmetry.space_group_name_H-M   'P 1'
#
loop_
_entity.id
_entity.type
_entity.pdbx_description
1 polymer ?
#
loop_
_entity_poly.entity_id
_entity_poly.type
_entity_poly.pdbx_seq_one_letter_code
_entity_poly.pdbx_strand_id
1 'polypeptide(L)'
;MITRGHLIGEIVDGLTSISQQVSTRCQLGLTDLNRYLEDFFKDYLNEALSLSLVNLNDERSNEPGLDLGDEVSSVAFQVTSTRTAQKVNKTLKTTSKRKKQFDEINVLVIGKKQASYRLDQSLAQSLGFTEENIWDVDDLCKKTISLPLDRLQALYELVRRNLARVRIELEIPDEDGNYSTSIDSYIEKIPAPQMSDFKKYHAYQKQCAEEFEHTAKEVKEHFRKFSRELAQLPRITREFYAFLLERREKDDKKTPSGSGFYENLWFNYNKLKRVCRFPDLDDEVVLLGEHGFVDIEEPMEYNESPFVRIFVPIKVDGFIYELVEYIEAKGIGFKKPIVSLDFSAF
;
A
#
# COMPACT_ATOMS: atom_id res chain seq x y z
N MET A 1 17.60 -0.25 -5.69
CA MET A 1 17.97 1.00 -6.42
C MET A 1 17.05 1.08 -7.63
N ILE A 2 16.20 2.11 -7.71
CA ILE A 2 15.27 2.25 -8.85
C ILE A 2 16.08 2.64 -10.09
N THR A 3 15.90 1.92 -11.20
CA THR A 3 16.63 2.19 -12.45
C THR A 3 15.94 3.29 -13.26
N ARG A 4 16.69 4.01 -14.10
CA ARG A 4 16.12 5.01 -15.03
C ARG A 4 15.00 4.43 -15.89
N GLY A 5 15.18 3.19 -16.36
CA GLY A 5 14.17 2.47 -17.14
C GLY A 5 12.88 2.23 -16.37
N HIS A 6 12.96 1.93 -15.07
CA HIS A 6 11.78 1.78 -14.21
C HIS A 6 11.03 3.11 -14.03
N LEU A 7 11.76 4.22 -13.76
CA LEU A 7 11.15 5.55 -13.64
C LEU A 7 10.40 5.96 -14.92
N ILE A 8 11.05 5.79 -16.08
CA ILE A 8 10.44 6.10 -17.38
C ILE A 8 9.20 5.23 -17.60
N GLY A 9 9.30 3.92 -17.36
CA GLY A 9 8.19 2.99 -17.54
C GLY A 9 6.95 3.42 -16.75
N GLU A 10 7.11 3.65 -15.46
CA GLU A 10 6.01 4.05 -14.57
C GLU A 10 5.39 5.40 -14.98
N ILE A 11 6.19 6.38 -15.40
CA ILE A 11 5.66 7.67 -15.88
C ILE A 11 4.84 7.48 -17.17
N VAL A 12 5.37 6.72 -18.13
CA VAL A 12 4.72 6.47 -19.43
C VAL A 12 3.42 5.70 -19.26
N ASP A 13 3.44 4.63 -18.46
CA ASP A 13 2.26 3.81 -18.18
C ASP A 13 1.19 4.63 -17.47
N GLY A 14 1.62 5.45 -16.51
CA GLY A 14 0.80 6.42 -15.81
C GLY A 14 0.06 7.39 -16.72
N LEU A 15 0.80 8.11 -17.55
CA LEU A 15 0.25 9.07 -18.50
C LEU A 15 -0.69 8.41 -19.51
N THR A 16 -0.31 7.24 -20.01
CA THR A 16 -1.13 6.49 -20.98
C THR A 16 -2.46 6.07 -20.35
N SER A 17 -2.43 5.61 -19.11
CA SER A 17 -3.64 5.27 -18.35
C SER A 17 -4.57 6.47 -18.18
N ILE A 18 -4.05 7.63 -17.78
CA ILE A 18 -4.83 8.87 -17.63
C ILE A 18 -5.45 9.25 -18.99
N SER A 19 -4.64 9.30 -20.05
CA SER A 19 -5.07 9.64 -21.40
C SER A 19 -6.26 8.80 -21.88
N GLN A 20 -6.16 7.48 -21.70
CA GLN A 20 -7.19 6.54 -22.11
C GLN A 20 -8.50 6.73 -21.32
N GLN A 21 -8.40 6.93 -20.02
CA GLN A 21 -9.56 7.16 -19.15
C GLN A 21 -10.29 8.45 -19.54
N VAL A 22 -9.55 9.53 -19.76
CA VAL A 22 -10.10 10.84 -20.18
C VAL A 22 -10.78 10.74 -21.54
N SER A 23 -10.11 10.11 -22.52
CA SER A 23 -10.69 9.91 -23.85
C SER A 23 -12.00 9.14 -23.78
N THR A 24 -12.04 8.06 -22.99
CA THR A 24 -13.24 7.22 -22.84
C THR A 24 -14.39 8.01 -22.21
N ARG A 25 -14.14 8.76 -21.14
CA ARG A 25 -15.17 9.52 -20.42
C ARG A 25 -15.69 10.72 -21.22
N CYS A 26 -14.82 11.40 -21.96
CA CYS A 26 -15.23 12.46 -22.89
C CYS A 26 -16.16 11.92 -23.99
N GLN A 27 -15.92 10.70 -24.49
CA GLN A 27 -16.85 10.05 -25.44
C GLN A 27 -18.21 9.73 -24.80
N LEU A 28 -18.23 9.47 -23.49
CA LEU A 28 -19.44 9.24 -22.71
C LEU A 28 -20.13 10.53 -22.22
N GLY A 29 -19.58 11.71 -22.54
CA GLY A 29 -20.13 13.01 -22.14
C GLY A 29 -19.85 13.42 -20.69
N LEU A 30 -18.94 12.73 -19.99
CA LEU A 30 -18.55 13.01 -18.61
C LEU A 30 -17.37 14.01 -18.58
N THR A 31 -17.67 15.30 -18.43
CA THR A 31 -16.69 16.40 -18.59
C THR A 31 -16.17 17.02 -17.29
N ASP A 32 -16.57 16.52 -16.12
CA ASP A 32 -16.22 17.08 -14.79
C ASP A 32 -14.71 17.00 -14.45
N LEU A 33 -13.92 16.35 -15.31
CA LEU A 33 -12.50 16.07 -15.11
C LEU A 33 -11.55 17.16 -15.61
N ASN A 34 -12.05 18.11 -16.40
CA ASN A 34 -11.17 19.04 -17.12
C ASN A 34 -10.30 19.88 -16.18
N ARG A 35 -10.85 20.39 -15.08
CA ARG A 35 -10.11 21.21 -14.11
C ARG A 35 -8.98 20.43 -13.42
N TYR A 36 -9.25 19.20 -12.99
CA TYR A 36 -8.23 18.37 -12.36
C TYR A 36 -7.09 18.04 -13.35
N LEU A 37 -7.45 17.74 -14.60
CA LEU A 37 -6.46 17.43 -15.63
C LEU A 37 -5.60 18.65 -15.99
N GLU A 38 -6.19 19.84 -16.02
CA GLU A 38 -5.45 21.09 -16.19
C GLU A 38 -4.39 21.25 -15.09
N ASP A 39 -4.75 21.03 -13.82
CA ASP A 39 -3.81 21.10 -12.70
C ASP A 39 -2.72 20.02 -12.78
N PHE A 40 -3.09 18.79 -13.12
CA PHE A 40 -2.11 17.71 -13.32
C PHE A 40 -1.12 18.03 -14.45
N PHE A 41 -1.61 18.45 -15.62
CA PHE A 41 -0.76 18.76 -16.76
C PHE A 41 0.05 20.04 -16.54
N LYS A 42 -0.43 21.00 -15.76
CA LYS A 42 0.35 22.16 -15.30
C LYS A 42 1.58 21.72 -14.52
N ASP A 43 1.37 20.94 -13.47
CA ASP A 43 2.47 20.46 -12.62
C ASP A 43 3.43 19.57 -13.43
N TYR A 44 2.89 18.71 -14.29
CA TYR A 44 3.68 17.88 -15.19
C TYR A 44 4.54 18.70 -16.15
N LEU A 45 3.97 19.71 -16.81
CA LEU A 45 4.68 20.56 -17.79
C LEU A 45 5.75 21.41 -17.10
N ASN A 46 5.48 21.90 -15.88
CA ASN A 46 6.46 22.62 -15.08
C ASN A 46 7.70 21.76 -14.79
N GLU A 47 7.50 20.49 -14.46
CA GLU A 47 8.60 19.54 -14.26
C GLU A 47 9.27 19.09 -15.57
N ALA A 48 8.50 18.86 -16.63
CA ALA A 48 9.03 18.36 -17.90
C ALA A 48 9.76 19.44 -18.73
N LEU A 49 9.39 20.70 -18.58
CA LEU A 49 9.90 21.82 -19.39
C LEU A 49 10.67 22.86 -18.57
N SER A 50 10.68 22.74 -17.24
CA SER A 50 11.24 23.77 -16.35
C SER A 50 10.54 25.13 -16.49
N LEU A 51 9.21 25.09 -16.54
CA LEU A 51 8.33 26.25 -16.57
C LEU A 51 7.69 26.51 -15.20
N SER A 52 7.07 27.67 -15.06
CA SER A 52 6.25 28.08 -13.90
C SER A 52 4.83 28.44 -14.34
N LEU A 53 4.17 27.51 -15.03
CA LEU A 53 2.79 27.65 -15.49
C LEU A 53 1.83 27.78 -14.30
N VAL A 54 0.93 28.75 -14.39
CA VAL A 54 -0.22 28.94 -13.50
C VAL A 54 -1.53 28.75 -14.28
N ASN A 55 -2.63 28.43 -13.59
CA ASN A 55 -3.93 28.35 -14.24
C ASN A 55 -4.46 29.78 -14.47
N LEU A 56 -4.68 30.12 -15.74
CA LEU A 56 -5.11 31.46 -16.15
C LEU A 56 -6.55 31.76 -15.73
N ASN A 57 -7.36 30.72 -15.50
CA ASN A 57 -8.74 30.87 -15.05
C ASN A 57 -8.87 31.18 -13.54
N ASP A 58 -7.83 30.89 -12.74
CA ASP A 58 -7.84 31.17 -11.29
C ASP A 58 -7.58 32.65 -10.98
N GLU A 59 -6.76 33.34 -11.80
CA GLU A 59 -6.45 34.77 -11.61
C GLU A 59 -7.47 35.69 -12.31
N ARG A 60 -8.03 35.24 -13.44
CA ARG A 60 -9.03 35.99 -14.20
C ARG A 60 -10.12 35.03 -14.68
N SER A 61 -11.28 35.08 -14.03
CA SER A 61 -12.46 34.34 -14.49
C SER A 61 -12.76 34.72 -15.95
N ASN A 62 -12.60 33.75 -16.86
CA ASN A 62 -12.74 33.84 -18.32
C ASN A 62 -11.52 34.32 -19.12
N GLU A 63 -10.34 33.68 -18.97
CA GLU A 63 -9.30 33.72 -20.00
C GLU A 63 -9.71 32.80 -21.17
N PRO A 64 -10.22 33.35 -22.30
CA PRO A 64 -10.85 32.53 -23.30
C PRO A 64 -9.77 31.99 -24.23
N GLY A 65 -9.56 30.67 -24.20
CA GLY A 65 -8.75 29.95 -25.18
C GLY A 65 -7.33 29.56 -24.75
N LEU A 66 -6.87 29.94 -23.56
CA LEU A 66 -5.65 29.41 -22.95
C LEU A 66 -5.97 29.04 -21.51
N ASP A 67 -5.47 27.89 -21.06
CA ASP A 67 -5.79 27.37 -19.72
C ASP A 67 -4.60 27.59 -18.77
N LEU A 68 -3.38 27.43 -19.27
CA LEU A 68 -2.14 27.56 -18.50
C LEU A 68 -1.21 28.59 -19.12
N GLY A 69 -0.49 29.36 -18.29
CA GLY A 69 0.48 30.34 -18.78
C GLY A 69 1.62 30.61 -17.79
N ASP A 70 2.80 30.89 -18.34
CA ASP A 70 4.00 31.32 -17.64
C ASP A 70 4.44 32.65 -18.26
N GLU A 71 4.21 33.75 -17.53
CA GLU A 71 4.50 35.10 -18.03
C GLU A 71 6.01 35.38 -18.11
N VAL A 72 6.82 34.70 -17.30
CA VAL A 72 8.28 34.89 -17.28
C VAL A 72 8.91 34.25 -18.51
N SER A 73 8.51 33.01 -18.79
CA SER A 73 8.98 32.27 -19.97
C SER A 73 8.24 32.66 -21.25
N SER A 74 7.15 33.43 -21.15
CA SER A 74 6.28 33.83 -22.26
C SER A 74 5.66 32.62 -23.00
N VAL A 75 5.32 31.55 -22.26
CA VAL A 75 4.76 30.30 -22.80
C VAL A 75 3.35 30.07 -22.27
N ALA A 76 2.42 29.67 -23.14
CA ALA A 76 1.07 29.27 -22.75
C ALA A 76 0.62 27.96 -23.38
N PHE A 77 -0.27 27.25 -22.68
CA PHE A 77 -0.89 26.01 -23.12
C PHE A 77 -2.41 26.10 -23.07
N GLN A 78 -3.05 25.65 -24.16
CA GLN A 78 -4.43 25.16 -24.10
C GLN A 78 -4.37 23.65 -23.88
N VAL A 79 -5.00 23.17 -22.82
CA VAL A 79 -5.18 21.76 -22.51
C VAL A 79 -6.58 21.34 -22.97
N THR A 80 -6.69 20.30 -23.80
CA THR A 80 -8.00 19.88 -24.31
C THR A 80 -8.06 18.40 -24.65
N SER A 81 -9.22 17.77 -24.45
CA SER A 81 -9.50 16.42 -24.99
C SER A 81 -9.96 16.44 -26.46
N THR A 82 -10.26 17.63 -27.02
CA THR A 82 -10.79 17.76 -28.39
C THR A 82 -9.68 18.01 -29.40
N ARG A 83 -9.38 16.98 -30.19
CA ARG A 83 -8.29 17.00 -31.19
C ARG A 83 -8.60 17.68 -32.53
N THR A 84 -9.71 18.40 -32.69
CA THR A 84 -10.14 18.90 -34.02
C THR A 84 -9.43 20.18 -34.44
N ALA A 85 -9.14 20.34 -35.73
CA ALA A 85 -8.61 21.60 -36.28
C ALA A 85 -9.53 22.81 -36.01
N GLN A 86 -10.85 22.60 -35.93
CA GLN A 86 -11.78 23.65 -35.54
C GLN A 86 -11.52 24.16 -34.11
N LYS A 87 -11.24 23.26 -33.15
CA LYS A 87 -10.89 23.64 -31.78
C LYS A 87 -9.58 24.43 -31.74
N VAL A 88 -8.55 23.96 -32.45
CA VAL A 88 -7.25 24.66 -32.55
C VAL A 88 -7.42 26.05 -33.15
N ASN A 89 -8.11 26.17 -34.29
CA ASN A 89 -8.35 27.47 -34.93
C ASN A 89 -9.20 28.40 -34.05
N LYS A 90 -10.14 27.86 -33.26
CA LYS A 90 -10.90 28.64 -32.29
C LYS A 90 -10.00 29.20 -31.19
N THR A 91 -9.06 28.40 -30.68
CA THR A 91 -8.03 28.84 -29.73
C THR A 91 -7.20 29.96 -30.35
N LEU A 92 -6.59 29.75 -31.53
CA LEU A 92 -5.79 30.77 -32.22
C LEU A 92 -6.55 32.09 -32.46
N LYS A 93 -7.81 32.01 -32.88
CA LYS A 93 -8.66 33.19 -33.10
C LYS A 93 -8.97 33.96 -31.82
N THR A 94 -9.02 33.26 -30.69
CA THR A 94 -9.32 33.89 -29.41
C THR A 94 -8.06 34.52 -28.81
N THR A 95 -6.93 33.82 -28.91
CA THR A 95 -5.62 34.33 -28.50
C THR A 95 -5.14 35.51 -29.35
N SER A 96 -5.38 35.49 -30.68
CA SER A 96 -4.96 36.59 -31.57
C SER A 96 -5.59 37.95 -31.24
N LYS A 97 -6.79 37.95 -30.64
CA LYS A 97 -7.47 39.17 -30.17
C LYS A 97 -6.77 39.83 -28.98
N ARG A 98 -5.93 39.10 -28.26
CA ARG A 98 -5.26 39.54 -27.02
C ARG A 98 -3.74 39.64 -27.15
N LYS A 99 -3.21 39.79 -28.38
CA LYS A 99 -1.77 39.91 -28.68
C LYS A 99 -1.01 40.66 -27.57
N LYS A 100 0.09 40.04 -27.08
CA LYS A 100 1.21 40.57 -26.25
C LYS A 100 1.49 39.88 -24.90
N GLN A 101 0.78 38.82 -24.50
CA GLN A 101 1.05 38.18 -23.20
C GLN A 101 2.00 36.98 -23.27
N PHE A 102 1.99 36.22 -24.37
CA PHE A 102 2.84 35.04 -24.56
C PHE A 102 3.36 34.99 -26.00
N ASP A 103 4.63 34.66 -26.15
CA ASP A 103 5.33 34.52 -27.44
C ASP A 103 5.18 33.10 -28.00
N GLU A 104 5.11 32.09 -27.13
CA GLU A 104 4.92 30.70 -27.50
C GLU A 104 3.56 30.18 -27.04
N ILE A 105 2.75 29.72 -27.99
CA ILE A 105 1.43 29.14 -27.73
C ILE A 105 1.46 27.67 -28.14
N ASN A 106 1.09 26.80 -27.22
CA ASN A 106 1.01 25.36 -27.43
C ASN A 106 -0.40 24.83 -27.17
N VAL A 107 -0.76 23.73 -27.83
CA VAL A 107 -2.01 23.00 -27.60
C VAL A 107 -1.67 21.58 -27.18
N LEU A 108 -2.02 21.21 -25.95
CA LEU A 108 -1.88 19.86 -25.45
C LEU A 108 -3.20 19.11 -25.59
N VAL A 109 -3.19 18.06 -26.41
CA VAL A 109 -4.31 17.14 -26.59
C VAL A 109 -4.21 15.99 -25.59
N ILE A 110 -5.16 15.91 -24.66
CA ILE A 110 -5.29 14.77 -23.73
C ILE A 110 -5.91 13.60 -24.50
N GLY A 111 -5.07 12.83 -25.17
CA GLY A 111 -5.47 11.77 -26.08
C GLY A 111 -4.44 11.62 -27.20
N LYS A 112 -4.89 11.18 -28.37
CA LYS A 112 -4.08 11.21 -29.60
C LYS A 112 -4.41 12.43 -30.44
N LYS A 113 -3.39 13.15 -30.91
CA LYS A 113 -3.60 14.26 -31.87
C LYS A 113 -3.94 13.74 -33.27
N GLN A 114 -4.33 14.63 -34.18
CA GLN A 114 -4.55 14.30 -35.60
C GLN A 114 -3.21 14.22 -36.33
N ALA A 115 -3.16 13.45 -37.42
CA ALA A 115 -1.98 13.35 -38.27
C ALA A 115 -1.67 14.66 -39.02
N SER A 116 -2.69 15.50 -39.25
CA SER A 116 -2.58 16.79 -39.93
C SER A 116 -3.71 17.71 -39.49
N TYR A 117 -3.46 19.02 -39.47
CA TYR A 117 -4.41 20.04 -39.05
C TYR A 117 -4.61 21.11 -40.13
N ARG A 118 -5.86 21.33 -40.54
CA ARG A 118 -6.18 22.45 -41.44
C ARG A 118 -6.22 23.77 -40.65
N LEU A 119 -5.05 24.37 -40.44
CA LEU A 119 -4.88 25.62 -39.70
C LEU A 119 -5.27 26.85 -40.53
N ASP A 120 -5.80 27.88 -39.87
CA ASP A 120 -5.95 29.22 -40.45
C ASP A 120 -4.56 29.86 -40.58
N GLN A 121 -4.04 29.90 -41.80
CA GLN A 121 -2.68 30.37 -42.11
C GLN A 121 -2.44 31.81 -41.65
N SER A 122 -3.46 32.67 -41.71
CA SER A 122 -3.32 34.08 -41.30
C SER A 122 -3.08 34.20 -39.79
N LEU A 123 -3.84 33.43 -39.00
CA LEU A 123 -3.72 33.39 -37.54
C LEU A 123 -2.44 32.69 -37.11
N ALA A 124 -2.14 31.54 -37.72
CA ALA A 124 -0.94 30.75 -37.48
C ALA A 124 0.33 31.57 -37.68
N GLN A 125 0.49 32.24 -38.83
CA GLN A 125 1.64 33.10 -39.11
C GLN A 125 1.72 34.27 -38.13
N SER A 126 0.57 34.86 -37.75
CA SER A 126 0.53 36.02 -36.84
C SER A 126 0.96 35.71 -35.40
N LEU A 127 0.92 34.43 -35.01
CA LEU A 127 1.21 33.91 -33.68
C LEU A 127 2.44 32.99 -33.67
N GLY A 128 3.12 32.80 -34.80
CA GLY A 128 4.23 31.85 -34.91
C GLY A 128 3.84 30.38 -34.68
N PHE A 129 2.56 30.05 -34.80
CA PHE A 129 2.02 28.73 -34.46
C PHE A 129 2.08 27.77 -35.65
N THR A 130 2.56 26.55 -35.41
CA THR A 130 2.61 25.46 -36.39
C THR A 130 2.03 24.16 -35.83
N GLU A 131 1.93 23.11 -36.64
CA GLU A 131 1.52 21.79 -36.14
C GLU A 131 2.48 21.22 -35.08
N GLU A 132 3.74 21.68 -35.04
CA GLU A 132 4.72 21.28 -34.02
C GLU A 132 4.35 21.79 -32.61
N ASN A 133 3.54 22.84 -32.54
CA ASN A 133 3.00 23.37 -31.28
C ASN A 133 1.77 22.60 -30.78
N ILE A 134 1.31 21.58 -31.52
CA ILE A 134 0.23 20.68 -31.11
C ILE A 134 0.84 19.41 -30.57
N TRP A 135 0.76 19.23 -29.26
CA TRP A 135 1.32 18.11 -28.54
C TRP A 135 0.24 17.13 -28.15
N ASP A 136 0.63 15.87 -28.01
CA ASP A 136 -0.17 14.86 -27.33
C ASP A 136 0.65 14.15 -26.25
N VAL A 137 0.07 13.10 -25.68
CA VAL A 137 0.73 12.33 -24.62
C VAL A 137 2.00 11.63 -25.13
N ASP A 138 2.07 11.23 -26.39
CA ASP A 138 3.27 10.61 -26.96
C ASP A 138 4.41 11.63 -27.03
N ASP A 139 4.11 12.90 -27.33
CA ASP A 139 5.11 13.98 -27.32
C ASP A 139 5.60 14.30 -25.90
N LEU A 140 4.73 14.25 -24.89
CA LEU A 140 5.12 14.39 -23.49
C LEU A 140 6.04 13.23 -23.04
N CYS A 141 5.71 11.99 -23.42
CA CYS A 141 6.54 10.83 -23.13
C CYS A 141 7.96 10.96 -23.73
N LYS A 142 8.06 11.44 -24.97
CA LYS A 142 9.38 11.69 -25.62
C LYS A 142 10.21 12.72 -24.83
N LYS A 143 9.58 13.81 -24.38
CA LYS A 143 10.24 14.84 -23.57
C LYS A 143 10.73 14.25 -22.23
N THR A 144 9.93 13.42 -21.59
CA THR A 144 10.29 12.74 -20.33
C THR A 144 11.50 11.85 -20.45
N ILE A 145 11.61 11.06 -21.53
CA ILE A 145 12.73 10.15 -21.75
C ILE A 145 14.07 10.92 -21.82
N SER A 146 14.04 12.18 -22.23
CA SER A 146 15.22 13.05 -22.34
C SER A 146 15.62 13.77 -21.05
N LEU A 147 14.82 13.68 -19.98
CA LEU A 147 15.06 14.44 -18.75
C LEU A 147 16.28 13.95 -17.94
N PRO A 148 17.02 14.86 -17.28
CA PRO A 148 17.98 14.51 -16.23
C PRO A 148 17.37 13.63 -15.13
N LEU A 149 18.19 12.82 -14.45
CA LEU A 149 17.70 11.80 -13.50
C LEU A 149 16.95 12.40 -12.30
N ASP A 150 17.43 13.52 -11.78
CA ASP A 150 16.82 14.29 -10.70
C ASP A 150 15.40 14.78 -11.06
N ARG A 151 15.24 15.35 -12.26
CA ARG A 151 13.95 15.78 -12.78
C ARG A 151 13.03 14.60 -13.09
N LEU A 152 13.58 13.52 -13.62
CA LEU A 152 12.84 12.28 -13.87
C LEU A 152 12.30 11.68 -12.56
N GLN A 153 13.07 11.77 -11.47
CA GLN A 153 12.63 11.31 -10.16
C GLN A 153 11.53 12.20 -9.58
N ALA A 154 11.66 13.53 -9.68
CA ALA A 154 10.61 14.46 -9.26
C ALA A 154 9.31 14.23 -10.05
N LEU A 155 9.42 14.06 -11.38
CA LEU A 155 8.29 13.77 -12.24
C LEU A 155 7.64 12.42 -11.92
N TYR A 156 8.44 11.39 -11.61
CA TYR A 156 7.93 10.09 -11.16
C TYR A 156 7.13 10.21 -9.87
N GLU A 157 7.63 10.93 -8.87
CA GLU A 157 6.90 11.14 -7.61
C GLU A 157 5.62 11.95 -7.81
N LEU A 158 5.65 12.94 -8.71
CA LEU A 158 4.47 13.72 -9.09
C LEU A 158 3.42 12.85 -9.78
N VAL A 159 3.82 12.06 -10.78
CA VAL A 159 2.92 11.15 -11.51
C VAL A 159 2.37 10.10 -10.58
N ARG A 160 3.17 9.47 -9.72
CA ARG A 160 2.71 8.47 -8.76
C ARG A 160 1.69 9.03 -7.76
N ARG A 161 1.96 10.20 -7.16
CA ARG A 161 1.04 10.84 -6.22
C ARG A 161 -0.28 11.22 -6.88
N ASN A 162 -0.20 11.82 -8.06
CA ASN A 162 -1.40 12.23 -8.79
C ASN A 162 -2.16 11.02 -9.34
N LEU A 163 -1.50 9.96 -9.81
CA LEU A 163 -2.19 8.72 -10.21
C LEU A 163 -2.94 8.08 -9.05
N ALA A 164 -2.37 8.07 -7.84
CA ALA A 164 -3.08 7.56 -6.67
C ALA A 164 -4.32 8.42 -6.39
N ARG A 165 -4.18 9.74 -6.42
CA ARG A 165 -5.28 10.69 -6.20
C ARG A 165 -6.34 10.63 -7.29
N VAL A 166 -5.95 10.60 -8.55
CA VAL A 166 -6.80 10.32 -9.71
C VAL A 166 -7.52 9.01 -9.44
N ARG A 167 -6.82 7.89 -9.19
CA ARG A 167 -7.49 6.60 -8.98
C ARG A 167 -8.49 6.63 -7.83
N ILE A 168 -8.18 7.29 -6.71
CA ILE A 168 -9.06 7.45 -5.55
C ILE A 168 -10.28 8.33 -5.89
N GLU A 169 -10.09 9.51 -6.46
CA GLU A 169 -11.18 10.43 -6.85
C GLU A 169 -12.02 9.88 -8.02
N LEU A 170 -11.43 9.02 -8.86
CA LEU A 170 -12.08 8.41 -10.01
C LEU A 170 -12.71 7.04 -9.72
N GLU A 171 -12.55 6.53 -8.50
CA GLU A 171 -13.06 5.22 -8.10
C GLU A 171 -14.56 5.27 -7.88
N ILE A 172 -15.27 4.38 -8.59
CA ILE A 172 -16.69 4.19 -8.39
C ILE A 172 -16.82 3.05 -7.37
N PRO A 173 -17.51 3.25 -6.24
CA PRO A 173 -17.71 2.18 -5.28
C PRO A 173 -18.53 1.05 -5.93
N ASP A 174 -18.32 -0.19 -5.46
CA ASP A 174 -19.15 -1.31 -5.87
C ASP A 174 -20.60 -1.19 -5.38
N GLU A 175 -21.45 -2.17 -5.72
CA GLU A 175 -22.87 -2.19 -5.32
C GLU A 175 -23.07 -2.06 -3.80
N ASP A 176 -22.07 -2.43 -3.00
CA ASP A 176 -22.09 -2.41 -1.54
C ASP A 176 -21.41 -1.15 -0.94
N GLY A 177 -20.96 -0.20 -1.79
CA GLY A 177 -20.33 1.03 -1.34
C GLY A 177 -18.83 0.90 -1.04
N ASN A 178 -18.19 -0.22 -1.38
CA ASN A 178 -16.76 -0.43 -1.13
C ASN A 178 -15.90 0.15 -2.25
N TYR A 179 -14.83 0.81 -1.85
CA TYR A 179 -13.81 1.37 -2.73
C TYR A 179 -12.65 0.36 -2.85
N SER A 180 -12.18 0.02 -4.05
CA SER A 180 -11.01 -0.85 -4.23
C SER A 180 -9.70 -0.19 -3.76
N THR A 181 -9.68 1.12 -3.51
CA THR A 181 -8.60 1.83 -2.81
C THR A 181 -8.83 1.98 -1.31
N SER A 182 -9.85 1.32 -0.73
CA SER A 182 -10.08 1.37 0.72
C SER A 182 -8.81 1.00 1.48
N ILE A 183 -8.54 1.72 2.57
CA ILE A 183 -7.46 1.40 3.49
C ILE A 183 -7.60 -0.02 4.05
N ASP A 184 -8.82 -0.57 4.07
CA ASP A 184 -9.09 -1.96 4.45
C ASP A 184 -8.31 -2.98 3.61
N SER A 185 -7.93 -2.63 2.38
CA SER A 185 -7.09 -3.49 1.53
C SER A 185 -5.62 -3.57 2.02
N TYR A 186 -5.18 -2.59 2.79
CA TYR A 186 -3.85 -2.51 3.39
C TYR A 186 -3.84 -2.92 4.88
N ILE A 187 -5.01 -3.11 5.48
CA ILE A 187 -5.16 -3.51 6.88
C ILE A 187 -5.43 -5.01 6.95
N GLU A 188 -4.66 -5.73 7.76
CA GLU A 188 -4.96 -7.13 8.04
C GLU A 188 -6.32 -7.24 8.76
N LYS A 189 -7.21 -8.08 8.25
CA LYS A 189 -8.49 -8.35 8.91
C LYS A 189 -8.26 -9.11 10.21
N ILE A 190 -8.91 -8.66 11.28
CA ILE A 190 -8.93 -9.39 12.55
C ILE A 190 -9.56 -10.78 12.30
N PRO A 191 -8.85 -11.87 12.66
CA PRO A 191 -9.33 -13.23 12.45
C PRO A 191 -10.60 -13.51 13.27
N ALA A 192 -11.62 -14.09 12.62
CA ALA A 192 -12.78 -14.62 13.34
C ALA A 192 -12.47 -16.04 13.85
N PRO A 193 -12.48 -16.30 15.17
CA PRO A 193 -12.09 -17.60 15.70
C PRO A 193 -13.17 -18.66 15.48
N GLN A 194 -12.75 -19.87 15.11
CA GLN A 194 -13.62 -21.04 15.01
C GLN A 194 -13.51 -21.88 16.28
N MET A 195 -14.52 -21.77 17.13
CA MET A 195 -14.58 -22.47 18.43
C MET A 195 -15.31 -23.81 18.34
N SER A 196 -14.85 -24.82 19.08
CA SER A 196 -15.56 -26.10 19.26
C SER A 196 -16.33 -26.14 20.59
N ASP A 197 -16.78 -27.35 20.98
CA ASP A 197 -17.31 -27.61 22.31
C ASP A 197 -16.25 -28.06 23.34
N PHE A 198 -14.99 -28.20 22.92
CA PHE A 198 -13.81 -28.56 23.71
C PHE A 198 -13.94 -29.89 24.49
N LYS A 199 -14.90 -30.75 24.12
CA LYS A 199 -15.09 -32.04 24.80
C LYS A 199 -13.93 -33.00 24.55
N LYS A 200 -13.32 -32.96 23.36
CA LYS A 200 -12.21 -33.86 23.00
C LYS A 200 -10.95 -33.49 23.79
N TYR A 201 -10.64 -32.21 23.87
CA TYR A 201 -9.57 -31.66 24.69
C TYR A 201 -9.79 -31.99 26.17
N HIS A 202 -10.96 -31.66 26.72
CA HIS A 202 -11.26 -31.94 28.13
C HIS A 202 -11.21 -33.44 28.46
N ALA A 203 -11.71 -34.31 27.57
CA ALA A 203 -11.62 -35.75 27.76
C ALA A 203 -10.17 -36.28 27.71
N TYR A 204 -9.32 -35.70 26.85
CA TYR A 204 -7.90 -36.02 26.80
C TYR A 204 -7.18 -35.61 28.08
N GLN A 205 -7.38 -34.39 28.57
CA GLN A 205 -6.70 -33.93 29.78
C GLN A 205 -7.08 -34.76 31.02
N LYS A 206 -8.34 -35.18 31.12
CA LYS A 206 -8.80 -36.13 32.15
C LYS A 206 -8.15 -37.52 32.09
N GLN A 207 -7.59 -37.91 30.94
CA GLN A 207 -6.85 -39.18 30.80
C GLN A 207 -5.37 -39.01 31.15
N CYS A 208 -4.81 -37.82 30.92
CA CYS A 208 -3.39 -37.53 31.12
C CYS A 208 -3.06 -37.16 32.57
N ALA A 209 -3.96 -36.47 33.28
CA ALA A 209 -3.76 -36.03 34.66
C ALA A 209 -4.67 -36.79 35.64
N GLU A 210 -4.13 -37.22 36.77
CA GLU A 210 -4.89 -37.91 37.84
C GLU A 210 -5.99 -37.03 38.43
N GLU A 211 -5.78 -35.70 38.49
CA GLU A 211 -6.75 -34.69 38.95
C GLU A 211 -6.79 -33.48 38.00
N PHE A 212 -7.47 -33.61 36.85
CA PHE A 212 -7.75 -32.44 36.00
C PHE A 212 -8.91 -31.63 36.58
N GLU A 213 -8.59 -30.47 37.17
CA GLU A 213 -9.51 -29.67 37.99
C GLU A 213 -10.54 -28.86 37.19
N HIS A 214 -10.31 -28.65 35.89
CA HIS A 214 -11.16 -27.78 35.08
C HIS A 214 -12.36 -28.50 34.47
N THR A 215 -13.54 -27.92 34.66
CA THR A 215 -14.76 -28.36 33.97
C THR A 215 -14.70 -28.03 32.48
N ALA A 216 -15.46 -28.76 31.65
CA ALA A 216 -15.56 -28.46 30.21
C ALA A 216 -16.02 -27.02 29.91
N LYS A 217 -16.79 -26.40 30.82
CA LYS A 217 -17.22 -25.00 30.70
C LYS A 217 -16.05 -24.03 30.95
N GLU A 218 -15.20 -24.30 31.93
CA GLU A 218 -14.01 -23.50 32.24
C GLU A 218 -12.98 -23.62 31.12
N VAL A 219 -12.70 -24.84 30.62
CA VAL A 219 -11.84 -25.07 29.46
C VAL A 219 -12.28 -24.20 28.27
N LYS A 220 -13.57 -24.22 27.95
CA LYS A 220 -14.11 -23.38 26.87
C LYS A 220 -13.87 -21.89 27.10
N GLU A 221 -13.96 -21.42 28.35
CA GLU A 221 -13.69 -20.03 28.67
C GLU A 221 -12.19 -19.69 28.60
N HIS A 222 -11.31 -20.62 28.97
CA HIS A 222 -9.85 -20.48 28.84
C HIS A 222 -9.46 -20.28 27.37
N PHE A 223 -9.96 -21.15 26.47
CA PHE A 223 -9.71 -21.02 25.04
C PHE A 223 -10.31 -19.75 24.42
N ARG A 224 -11.46 -19.27 24.91
CA ARG A 224 -12.02 -17.97 24.48
C ARG A 224 -11.16 -16.79 24.91
N LYS A 225 -10.56 -16.83 26.10
CA LYS A 225 -9.62 -15.79 26.54
C LYS A 225 -8.34 -15.86 25.71
N PHE A 226 -7.76 -17.04 25.59
CA PHE A 226 -6.56 -17.27 24.78
C PHE A 226 -6.72 -16.82 23.33
N SER A 227 -7.84 -17.17 22.68
CA SER A 227 -8.12 -16.75 21.31
C SER A 227 -8.33 -15.25 21.17
N ARG A 228 -8.82 -14.55 22.20
CA ARG A 228 -8.95 -13.09 22.20
C ARG A 228 -7.58 -12.42 22.26
N GLU A 229 -6.66 -12.96 23.07
CA GLU A 229 -5.29 -12.44 23.13
C GLU A 229 -4.55 -12.69 21.81
N LEU A 230 -4.68 -13.88 21.22
CA LEU A 230 -4.09 -14.14 19.90
C LEU A 230 -4.68 -13.25 18.81
N ALA A 231 -6.00 -12.98 18.82
CA ALA A 231 -6.64 -12.15 17.79
C ALA A 231 -6.17 -10.69 17.76
N GLN A 232 -5.55 -10.21 18.85
CA GLN A 232 -4.94 -8.87 18.91
C GLN A 232 -3.59 -8.80 18.19
N LEU A 233 -2.95 -9.94 17.91
CA LEU A 233 -1.66 -10.02 17.25
C LEU A 233 -1.82 -10.08 15.72
N PRO A 234 -0.95 -9.39 14.95
CA PRO A 234 -0.82 -9.60 13.51
C PRO A 234 -0.61 -11.07 13.15
N ARG A 235 -1.03 -11.51 11.96
CA ARG A 235 -0.88 -12.89 11.51
C ARG A 235 0.59 -13.33 11.54
N ILE A 236 1.51 -12.46 11.12
CA ILE A 236 2.93 -12.78 11.10
C ILE A 236 3.47 -13.05 12.50
N THR A 237 3.04 -12.26 13.49
CA THR A 237 3.37 -12.42 14.90
C THR A 237 2.82 -13.72 15.47
N ARG A 238 1.60 -14.10 15.08
CA ARG A 238 1.04 -15.42 15.42
C ARG A 238 1.78 -16.58 14.75
N GLU A 239 2.23 -16.42 13.51
CA GLU A 239 3.07 -17.42 12.84
C GLU A 239 4.42 -17.58 13.56
N PHE A 240 4.98 -16.47 14.01
CA PHE A 240 6.21 -16.45 14.78
C PHE A 240 6.02 -17.16 16.14
N TYR A 241 4.95 -16.86 16.88
CA TYR A 241 4.60 -17.57 18.12
C TYR A 241 4.36 -19.07 17.90
N ALA A 242 3.64 -19.45 16.83
CA ALA A 242 3.44 -20.85 16.49
C ALA A 242 4.77 -21.58 16.21
N PHE A 243 5.71 -20.92 15.52
CA PHE A 243 7.06 -21.44 15.29
C PHE A 243 7.85 -21.62 16.59
N LEU A 244 7.75 -20.67 17.53
CA LEU A 244 8.41 -20.78 18.84
C LEU A 244 7.89 -21.98 19.62
N LEU A 245 6.57 -22.20 19.66
CA LEU A 245 5.95 -23.37 20.30
C LEU A 245 6.38 -24.69 19.65
N GLU A 246 6.42 -24.73 18.32
CA GLU A 246 6.77 -25.93 17.56
C GLU A 246 8.23 -26.34 17.75
N ARG A 247 9.15 -25.37 17.79
CA ARG A 247 10.61 -25.60 17.79
C ARG A 247 11.29 -25.28 19.12
N ARG A 248 10.49 -25.12 20.18
CA ARG A 248 10.92 -25.00 21.58
C ARG A 248 11.94 -26.08 21.98
N GLU A 249 12.72 -25.78 23.00
CA GLU A 249 13.56 -26.78 23.67
C GLU A 249 12.67 -27.80 24.38
N LYS A 250 12.89 -29.08 24.09
CA LYS A 250 12.14 -30.21 24.68
C LYS A 250 12.91 -30.94 25.78
N ASP A 251 14.16 -30.56 26.00
CA ASP A 251 15.06 -31.19 26.96
C ASP A 251 15.26 -30.22 28.12
N ASP A 252 14.56 -30.45 29.22
CA ASP A 252 14.57 -29.58 30.40
C ASP A 252 15.98 -29.42 31.01
N LYS A 253 16.91 -30.35 30.72
CA LYS A 253 18.31 -30.23 31.15
C LYS A 253 19.08 -29.16 30.37
N LYS A 254 18.52 -28.65 29.27
CA LYS A 254 19.10 -27.61 28.41
C LYS A 254 18.41 -26.26 28.57
N THR A 255 17.43 -26.16 29.46
CA THR A 255 16.74 -24.91 29.81
C THR A 255 17.32 -24.35 31.11
N PRO A 256 17.20 -23.02 31.37
CA PRO A 256 17.72 -22.41 32.59
C PRO A 256 17.30 -23.17 33.86
N SER A 257 18.27 -23.65 34.65
CA SER A 257 18.02 -24.39 35.88
C SER A 257 17.68 -23.44 37.03
N GLY A 258 16.61 -23.73 37.79
CA GLY A 258 16.32 -23.05 39.05
C GLY A 258 15.28 -21.91 38.99
N SER A 259 14.56 -21.74 37.87
CA SER A 259 13.39 -20.86 37.89
C SER A 259 12.27 -21.53 38.69
N GLY A 260 11.94 -21.04 39.88
CA GLY A 260 10.77 -21.45 40.67
C GLY A 260 9.42 -21.11 40.01
N PHE A 261 9.39 -20.93 38.69
CA PHE A 261 8.23 -20.62 37.86
C PHE A 261 7.96 -21.85 36.99
N TYR A 262 7.00 -22.67 37.40
CA TYR A 262 6.81 -24.04 36.92
C TYR A 262 6.15 -24.16 35.54
N GLU A 263 5.94 -23.08 34.79
CA GLU A 263 4.93 -23.11 33.71
C GLU A 263 5.30 -22.40 32.39
N ASN A 264 6.57 -22.47 31.99
CA ASN A 264 7.02 -21.79 30.77
C ASN A 264 7.70 -22.74 29.80
N LEU A 265 7.48 -22.53 28.51
CA LEU A 265 8.27 -23.19 27.46
C LEU A 265 9.47 -22.31 27.10
N TRP A 266 10.52 -22.91 26.55
CA TRP A 266 11.79 -22.23 26.36
C TRP A 266 12.30 -22.35 24.94
N PHE A 267 12.93 -21.29 24.43
CA PHE A 267 13.63 -21.30 23.16
C PHE A 267 14.96 -20.57 23.29
N ASN A 268 16.08 -21.21 22.95
CA ASN A 268 17.38 -20.55 23.03
C ASN A 268 17.46 -19.35 22.07
N TYR A 269 17.72 -18.15 22.60
CA TYR A 269 17.65 -16.90 21.82
C TYR A 269 18.77 -16.80 20.77
N ASN A 270 19.97 -17.34 21.06
CA ASN A 270 21.05 -17.38 20.06
C ASN A 270 20.74 -18.36 18.92
N LYS A 271 20.07 -19.47 19.20
CA LYS A 271 19.53 -20.38 18.18
C LYS A 271 18.46 -19.67 17.36
N LEU A 272 17.54 -18.94 17.99
CA LEU A 272 16.48 -18.18 17.33
C LEU A 272 17.04 -17.25 16.24
N LYS A 273 18.02 -16.42 16.61
CA LYS A 273 18.71 -15.49 15.68
C LYS A 273 19.40 -16.17 14.50
N ARG A 274 19.70 -17.46 14.59
CA ARG A 274 20.35 -18.23 13.51
C ARG A 274 19.36 -18.99 12.64
N VAL A 275 18.23 -19.44 13.20
CA VAL A 275 17.25 -20.27 12.48
C VAL A 275 16.12 -19.44 11.87
N CYS A 276 15.83 -18.26 12.42
CA CYS A 276 14.87 -17.31 11.85
C CYS A 276 15.64 -16.23 11.08
N ARG A 277 15.31 -16.06 9.79
CA ARG A 277 15.87 -14.99 8.92
C ARG A 277 14.85 -13.90 8.61
N PHE A 278 13.78 -13.81 9.40
CA PHE A 278 12.78 -12.77 9.24
C PHE A 278 13.43 -11.41 9.51
N PRO A 279 13.30 -10.41 8.61
CA PRO A 279 13.99 -9.13 8.73
C PRO A 279 13.73 -8.40 10.06
N ASP A 280 12.49 -8.47 10.56
CA ASP A 280 12.02 -7.71 11.72
C ASP A 280 11.85 -8.63 12.95
N LEU A 281 12.75 -9.59 13.11
CA LEU A 281 12.71 -10.60 14.18
C LEU A 281 12.56 -9.98 15.57
N ASP A 282 13.34 -8.93 15.86
CA ASP A 282 13.35 -8.30 17.18
C ASP A 282 12.01 -7.58 17.46
N ASP A 283 11.39 -6.98 16.45
CA ASP A 283 10.07 -6.34 16.56
C ASP A 283 8.98 -7.38 16.88
N GLU A 284 9.05 -8.59 16.29
CA GLU A 284 8.11 -9.67 16.60
C GLU A 284 8.25 -10.18 18.04
N VAL A 285 9.49 -10.24 18.56
CA VAL A 285 9.75 -10.61 19.97
C VAL A 285 9.22 -9.54 20.91
N VAL A 286 9.43 -8.26 20.60
CA VAL A 286 8.90 -7.13 21.37
C VAL A 286 7.38 -7.17 21.39
N LEU A 287 6.73 -7.33 20.23
CA LEU A 287 5.27 -7.33 20.14
C LEU A 287 4.64 -8.51 20.90
N LEU A 288 5.22 -9.72 20.80
CA LEU A 288 4.79 -10.84 21.63
C LEU A 288 5.01 -10.58 23.12
N GLY A 289 6.08 -9.87 23.49
CA GLY A 289 6.37 -9.50 24.87
C GLY A 289 5.38 -8.51 25.46
N GLU A 290 5.03 -7.46 24.70
CA GLU A 290 4.02 -6.47 25.08
C GLU A 290 2.64 -7.10 25.32
N HIS A 291 2.31 -8.15 24.58
CA HIS A 291 1.09 -8.93 24.74
C HIS A 291 1.20 -10.11 25.72
N GLY A 292 2.35 -10.27 26.40
CA GLY A 292 2.54 -11.29 27.45
C GLY A 292 2.63 -12.74 26.95
N PHE A 293 3.04 -12.94 25.69
CA PHE A 293 3.27 -14.27 25.11
C PHE A 293 4.71 -14.73 25.23
N VAL A 294 5.67 -13.81 25.34
CA VAL A 294 7.09 -14.12 25.53
C VAL A 294 7.77 -13.15 26.48
N ASP A 295 8.95 -13.51 26.97
CA ASP A 295 9.89 -12.61 27.63
C ASP A 295 11.32 -13.13 27.35
N ILE A 296 12.33 -12.27 27.47
CA ILE A 296 13.73 -12.66 27.33
C ILE A 296 14.33 -12.85 28.72
N GLU A 297 14.64 -14.10 29.04
CA GLU A 297 15.43 -14.44 30.22
C GLU A 297 16.92 -14.30 29.87
N GLU A 298 17.54 -13.26 30.44
CA GLU A 298 18.99 -13.09 30.37
C GLU A 298 19.70 -14.12 31.26
N PRO A 299 20.85 -14.65 30.82
CA PRO A 299 21.60 -15.62 31.61
C PRO A 299 22.22 -14.98 32.85
N MET A 300 22.34 -15.75 33.93
CA MET A 300 23.06 -15.30 35.13
C MET A 300 24.58 -15.29 34.95
N GLU A 301 25.11 -16.16 34.07
CA GLU A 301 26.54 -16.24 33.76
C GLU A 301 26.85 -15.68 32.35
N TYR A 302 27.96 -14.96 32.23
CA TYR A 302 28.36 -14.28 30.98
C TYR A 302 28.56 -15.21 29.77
N ASN A 303 28.79 -16.51 29.99
CA ASN A 303 29.07 -17.48 28.93
C ASN A 303 27.85 -18.31 28.50
N GLU A 304 26.67 -18.03 29.07
CA GLU A 304 25.43 -18.72 28.71
C GLU A 304 24.65 -17.94 27.65
N SER A 305 23.73 -18.62 26.97
CA SER A 305 22.86 -17.96 26.00
C SER A 305 21.59 -17.46 26.68
N PRO A 306 21.00 -16.32 26.25
CA PRO A 306 19.66 -15.94 26.68
C PRO A 306 18.63 -16.94 26.16
N PHE A 307 17.47 -16.97 26.81
CA PHE A 307 16.32 -17.76 26.38
C PHE A 307 15.09 -16.90 26.21
N VAL A 308 14.33 -17.16 25.16
CA VAL A 308 12.95 -16.71 25.07
C VAL A 308 12.13 -17.64 25.94
N ARG A 309 11.54 -17.08 27.00
CA ARG A 309 10.51 -17.70 27.81
C ARG A 309 9.17 -17.51 27.09
N ILE A 310 8.41 -18.57 26.93
CA ILE A 310 7.17 -18.61 26.14
C ILE A 310 6.01 -18.92 27.08
N PHE A 311 4.97 -18.09 27.01
CA PHE A 311 3.81 -18.09 27.90
C PHE A 311 2.49 -18.12 27.14
N VAL A 312 1.41 -18.28 27.89
CA VAL A 312 0.08 -17.89 27.45
C VAL A 312 -0.43 -16.78 28.39
N PRO A 313 -0.94 -15.65 27.87
CA PRO A 313 -1.42 -14.54 28.70
C PRO A 313 -2.80 -14.82 29.33
N ILE A 314 -2.99 -16.00 29.91
CA ILE A 314 -4.16 -16.35 30.72
C ILE A 314 -3.70 -16.92 32.06
N LYS A 315 -4.39 -16.56 33.15
CA LYS A 315 -4.08 -17.04 34.50
C LYS A 315 -4.68 -18.44 34.72
N VAL A 316 -4.14 -19.42 34.02
CA VAL A 316 -4.53 -20.83 34.12
C VAL A 316 -3.27 -21.65 34.18
N ASP A 317 -3.10 -22.30 35.32
CA ASP A 317 -1.91 -23.07 35.63
C ASP A 317 -1.78 -24.25 34.64
N GLY A 318 -0.58 -24.47 34.10
CA GLY A 318 -0.24 -25.59 33.20
C GLY A 318 -0.79 -25.48 31.77
N PHE A 319 -1.62 -24.48 31.46
CA PHE A 319 -2.38 -24.41 30.20
C PHE A 319 -1.51 -24.53 28.94
N ILE A 320 -0.33 -23.89 28.91
CA ILE A 320 0.53 -23.92 27.73
C ILE A 320 1.06 -25.33 27.42
N TYR A 321 1.37 -26.11 28.47
CA TYR A 321 1.82 -27.50 28.33
C TYR A 321 0.70 -28.38 27.83
N GLU A 322 -0.46 -28.32 28.49
CA GLU A 322 -1.64 -29.09 28.11
C GLU A 322 -2.07 -28.82 26.65
N LEU A 323 -2.03 -27.55 26.23
CA LEU A 323 -2.30 -27.11 24.87
C LEU A 323 -1.35 -27.77 23.88
N VAL A 324 -0.06 -27.65 24.14
CA VAL A 324 1.01 -28.12 23.25
C VAL A 324 1.02 -29.63 23.16
N GLU A 325 0.86 -30.33 24.28
CA GLU A 325 0.74 -31.79 24.32
C GLU A 325 -0.47 -32.28 23.53
N TYR A 326 -1.64 -31.63 23.69
CA TYR A 326 -2.82 -32.01 22.91
C TYR A 326 -2.61 -31.80 21.40
N ILE A 327 -2.02 -30.67 21.00
CA ILE A 327 -1.70 -30.38 19.59
C ILE A 327 -0.78 -31.44 19.01
N GLU A 328 0.28 -31.81 19.73
CA GLU A 328 1.26 -32.82 19.30
C GLU A 328 0.64 -34.23 19.28
N ALA A 329 -0.06 -34.62 20.35
CA ALA A 329 -0.68 -35.95 20.47
C ALA A 329 -1.77 -36.21 19.43
N LYS A 330 -2.46 -35.16 18.96
CA LYS A 330 -3.50 -35.27 17.93
C LYS A 330 -3.01 -34.90 16.52
N GLY A 331 -1.74 -34.52 16.36
CA GLY A 331 -1.16 -34.17 15.06
C GLY A 331 -1.87 -32.99 14.38
N ILE A 332 -2.37 -32.02 15.17
CA ILE A 332 -3.17 -30.88 14.65
C ILE A 332 -2.29 -29.87 13.91
N GLY A 333 -1.03 -29.72 14.36
CA GLY A 333 -0.11 -28.68 13.92
C GLY A 333 -0.42 -27.32 14.56
N PHE A 334 0.62 -26.54 14.91
CA PHE A 334 0.48 -25.30 15.67
C PHE A 334 -0.18 -24.17 14.89
N LYS A 335 0.02 -24.10 13.56
CA LYS A 335 -0.54 -23.01 12.75
C LYS A 335 -2.06 -22.95 12.78
N LYS A 336 -2.74 -24.10 12.84
CA LYS A 336 -4.21 -24.15 12.80
C LYS A 336 -4.85 -23.45 14.02
N PRO A 337 -4.56 -23.83 15.28
CA PRO A 337 -5.10 -23.14 16.45
C PRO A 337 -4.49 -21.76 16.70
N ILE A 338 -3.20 -21.55 16.39
CA ILE A 338 -2.50 -20.32 16.77
C ILE A 338 -2.66 -19.22 15.70
N VAL A 339 -2.51 -19.55 14.42
CA VAL A 339 -2.51 -18.59 13.30
C VAL A 339 -3.89 -18.45 12.68
N SER A 340 -4.64 -19.54 12.53
CA SER A 340 -6.00 -19.48 11.96
C SER A 340 -7.08 -19.29 13.02
N LEU A 341 -6.73 -19.37 14.32
CA LEU A 341 -7.69 -19.40 15.43
C LEU A 341 -8.77 -20.47 15.25
N ASP A 342 -8.39 -21.59 14.61
CA ASP A 342 -9.28 -22.71 14.35
C ASP A 342 -9.06 -23.81 15.39
N PHE A 343 -9.99 -23.85 16.34
CA PHE A 343 -10.06 -24.83 17.42
C PHE A 343 -11.07 -25.96 17.12
N SER A 344 -11.49 -26.16 15.86
CA SER A 344 -12.45 -27.21 15.49
C SER A 344 -12.02 -28.65 15.86
N ALA A 345 -10.73 -28.88 16.03
CA ALA A 345 -10.15 -30.17 16.43
C ALA A 345 -10.08 -30.38 17.95
N PHE A 346 -10.40 -29.36 18.75
CA PHE A 346 -10.31 -29.36 20.21
C PHE A 346 -11.59 -29.82 20.87
#